data_AF-A0AA39GHF0-F1
#
_entry.id   AF-A0AA39GHF0-F1
#
_cell.length_a   1.000
_cell.length_b   1.000
_cell.length_c   1.000
_cell.angle_alpha   90.00
_cell.angle_beta   90.00
_cell.angle_gamma   90.00
#
_symmetry.space_group_name_H-M   'P 1'
#
loop_
_entity.id
_entity.type
_entity.pdbx_description
1 polymer ?
#
loop_
_entity_poly.entity_id
_entity_poly.type
_entity_poly.pdbx_seq_one_letter_code
_entity_poly.pdbx_strand_id
1 'polypeptide(L)'
;MKLEMHTSLALLCFGAPLVHALTVGEIVNTTSGPVKGYAGKDVSSVSVYKGIPFAQPPVGSLRFQPPVRYNGTEMIDAKDYGYACMGILHLAGRGNDIYKYNVSFANLTTQGIETLQQVDQVTGTFSEDCLSINVWAPTGGEANKATMVYFYGGGFTAGSSQVNTYDGQRLASQEDVIIVNFNYRVNIFGFHGNPAATSRNPGFLDQRMAVEWVRDNIAAFGGDPARITFFGQSAGSASIDYYSYAWASDPIAAGFIMESGAAGFGKPPAPDNAEMWYNVSRALDCGDSSNNRTDPDKLLECMQSKSTADIMEAMGTQGFGPTADGVTAFSDYASLGRAGKFAQIPTLLGNNDFEAGVFIAMDALNNQSFPHEYWEHFSNATFACPAASRANVSYGAGAPVWRYRWFGNFPDTRLYTDPDSGAYHGSEMPFIFDTQNAGEGIPALTEAEVSITSYMRKAWTTFAKTHDLSNYGGGGGAGGGGWPLFDPYKATLIRLAYNNVTGPNVAHSMIYDAYCNATYPVAQRSGKGNNSAAASSGSGSQPGHVGLSGAVAFARDVGGVAAVSLLSAVVAVWLI
;
A
#
# COMPACT_ATOMS: atom_id res chain seq x y z
N MET A 1 72.32 25.74 -19.99
CA MET A 1 71.01 25.95 -20.66
C MET A 1 70.81 24.82 -21.65
N LYS A 2 70.03 23.80 -21.28
CA LYS A 2 69.22 22.91 -22.12
C LYS A 2 68.67 21.81 -21.20
N LEU A 3 67.40 21.96 -20.84
CA LEU A 3 66.57 20.92 -20.22
C LEU A 3 66.31 19.86 -21.30
N GLU A 4 66.60 18.60 -21.02
CA GLU A 4 66.04 17.48 -21.78
C GLU A 4 64.74 17.03 -21.11
N MET A 5 63.66 17.08 -21.87
CA MET A 5 62.32 16.69 -21.47
C MET A 5 62.07 15.28 -22.02
N HIS A 6 62.09 14.28 -21.15
CA HIS A 6 61.61 12.93 -21.49
C HIS A 6 60.11 12.84 -21.24
N THR A 7 59.34 12.76 -22.32
CA THR A 7 57.92 12.39 -22.32
C THR A 7 57.78 10.88 -22.06
N SER A 8 57.36 10.52 -20.85
CA SER A 8 56.83 9.18 -20.54
C SER A 8 55.32 9.19 -20.71
N LEU A 9 54.83 8.43 -21.69
CA LEU A 9 53.41 8.21 -21.96
C LEU A 9 52.88 7.19 -20.94
N ALA A 10 52.19 7.65 -19.89
CA ALA A 10 51.49 6.77 -18.96
C ALA A 10 50.13 6.38 -19.56
N LEU A 11 50.02 5.11 -19.99
CA LEU A 11 48.77 4.51 -20.43
C LEU A 11 47.89 4.22 -19.19
N LEU A 12 46.99 5.15 -18.87
CA LEU A 12 45.95 4.93 -17.86
C LEU A 12 44.87 4.01 -18.46
N CYS A 13 44.99 2.70 -18.19
CA CYS A 13 43.90 1.77 -18.39
C CYS A 13 42.78 2.09 -17.39
N PHE A 14 41.78 2.85 -17.83
CA PHE A 14 40.47 2.87 -17.17
C PHE A 14 39.82 1.51 -17.39
N GLY A 15 40.04 0.57 -16.47
CA GLY A 15 39.23 -0.63 -16.39
C GLY A 15 37.80 -0.23 -16.05
N ALA A 16 36.88 -0.36 -17.01
CA ALA A 16 35.45 -0.31 -16.69
C ALA A 16 35.18 -1.37 -15.61
N PRO A 17 34.40 -1.04 -14.55
CA PRO A 17 34.03 -2.05 -13.57
C PRO A 17 33.30 -3.18 -14.30
N LEU A 18 33.85 -4.39 -14.20
CA LEU A 18 33.17 -5.61 -14.64
C LEU A 18 31.85 -5.68 -13.86
N VAL A 19 30.73 -5.49 -14.55
CA VAL A 19 29.41 -5.74 -13.99
C VAL A 19 29.35 -7.25 -13.73
N HIS A 20 29.47 -7.65 -12.46
CA HIS A 20 29.32 -9.05 -12.08
C HIS A 20 27.86 -9.42 -12.30
N ALA A 21 27.59 -10.27 -13.29
CA ALA A 21 26.26 -10.81 -13.48
C ALA A 21 25.99 -11.81 -12.35
N LEU A 22 25.03 -11.49 -11.48
CA LEU A 22 24.64 -12.34 -10.36
C LEU A 22 24.32 -13.75 -10.86
N THR A 23 24.90 -14.76 -10.21
CA THR A 23 24.59 -16.16 -10.42
C THR A 23 23.48 -16.63 -9.48
N VAL A 24 22.67 -17.61 -9.91
CA VAL A 24 21.56 -18.10 -9.08
C VAL A 24 22.12 -18.71 -7.79
N GLY A 25 21.62 -18.23 -6.64
CA GLY A 25 22.07 -18.69 -5.33
C GLY A 25 23.42 -18.13 -4.87
N GLU A 26 23.93 -17.09 -5.55
CA GLU A 26 25.17 -16.41 -5.16
C GLU A 26 25.09 -15.82 -3.75
N ILE A 27 26.21 -15.83 -3.04
CA ILE A 27 26.35 -15.11 -1.77
C ILE A 27 26.56 -13.63 -2.05
N VAL A 28 25.66 -12.78 -1.53
CA VAL A 28 25.69 -11.33 -1.69
C VAL A 28 26.15 -10.68 -0.39
N ASN A 29 27.19 -9.84 -0.44
CA ASN A 29 27.62 -9.07 0.73
C ASN A 29 26.73 -7.85 0.92
N THR A 30 26.17 -7.71 2.12
CA THR A 30 25.30 -6.59 2.50
C THR A 30 25.79 -5.93 3.80
N THR A 31 25.20 -4.80 4.18
CA THR A 31 25.40 -4.17 5.49
C THR A 31 24.95 -5.04 6.66
N SER A 32 24.06 -6.02 6.41
CA SER A 32 23.63 -7.00 7.42
C SER A 32 24.58 -8.19 7.54
N GLY A 33 25.54 -8.33 6.62
CA GLY A 33 26.45 -9.48 6.52
C GLY A 33 26.35 -10.18 5.15
N PRO A 34 27.13 -11.25 4.92
CA PRO A 34 27.01 -12.09 3.73
C PRO A 34 25.69 -12.86 3.72
N VAL A 35 24.94 -12.79 2.62
CA VAL A 35 23.60 -13.40 2.50
C VAL A 35 23.62 -14.48 1.43
N LYS A 36 23.29 -15.72 1.81
CA LYS A 36 23.21 -16.85 0.88
C LYS A 36 21.80 -16.96 0.30
N GLY A 37 21.69 -16.86 -1.03
CA GLY A 37 20.42 -17.03 -1.76
C GLY A 37 20.19 -18.44 -2.26
N TYR A 38 19.01 -18.66 -2.84
CA TYR A 38 18.58 -19.94 -3.41
C TYR A 38 17.89 -19.73 -4.76
N ALA A 39 17.88 -20.76 -5.61
CA ALA A 39 17.04 -20.75 -6.80
C ALA A 39 15.57 -20.67 -6.40
N GLY A 40 14.79 -19.86 -7.13
CA GLY A 40 13.35 -19.80 -7.00
C GLY A 40 12.71 -21.17 -7.20
N LYS A 41 11.75 -21.51 -6.33
CA LYS A 41 11.03 -22.78 -6.37
C LYS A 41 10.20 -22.92 -7.65
N ASP A 42 9.59 -21.82 -8.09
CA ASP A 42 8.70 -21.79 -9.26
C ASP A 42 9.44 -21.27 -10.50
N VAL A 43 10.47 -20.45 -10.30
CA VAL A 43 11.31 -19.91 -11.37
C VAL A 43 12.79 -20.02 -11.03
N SER A 44 13.45 -21.06 -11.57
CA SER A 44 14.84 -21.39 -11.25
C SER A 44 15.88 -20.38 -11.74
N SER A 45 15.52 -19.47 -12.65
CA SER A 45 16.37 -18.38 -13.12
C SER A 45 16.41 -17.17 -12.17
N VAL A 46 15.61 -17.18 -11.10
CA VAL A 46 15.59 -16.14 -10.07
C VAL A 46 16.39 -16.59 -8.86
N SER A 47 17.29 -15.73 -8.38
CA SER A 47 17.92 -15.87 -7.08
C SER A 47 17.01 -15.23 -6.02
N VAL A 48 16.67 -15.99 -4.99
CA VAL A 48 15.72 -15.64 -3.92
C VAL A 48 16.47 -15.56 -2.60
N TYR A 49 16.27 -14.45 -1.89
CA TYR A 49 16.84 -14.18 -0.58
C TYR A 49 15.71 -13.76 0.35
N LYS A 50 15.38 -14.59 1.34
CA LYS A 50 14.26 -14.35 2.27
C LYS A 50 14.74 -14.18 3.70
N GLY A 51 14.04 -13.36 4.49
CA GLY A 51 14.27 -13.21 5.92
C GLY A 51 15.56 -12.46 6.31
N ILE A 52 16.06 -11.55 5.47
CA ILE A 52 17.28 -10.79 5.79
C ILE A 52 16.96 -9.73 6.85
N PRO A 53 17.62 -9.68 8.02
CA PRO A 53 17.37 -8.64 9.02
C PRO A 53 17.89 -7.29 8.53
N PHE A 54 17.03 -6.27 8.52
CA PHE A 54 17.43 -4.87 8.24
C PHE A 54 17.50 -4.01 9.52
N ALA A 55 16.85 -4.47 10.59
CA ALA A 55 16.82 -3.82 11.89
C ALA A 55 17.05 -4.85 13.01
N GLN A 56 17.50 -4.39 14.17
CA GLN A 56 17.55 -5.18 15.39
C GLN A 56 16.14 -5.65 15.75
N PRO A 57 15.98 -6.85 16.33
CA PRO A 57 14.69 -7.33 16.83
C PRO A 57 14.08 -6.29 17.80
N PRO A 58 12.87 -5.77 17.54
CA PRO A 58 12.25 -4.72 18.35
C PRO A 58 11.62 -5.29 19.64
N VAL A 59 12.39 -6.06 20.40
CA VAL A 59 11.97 -6.77 21.62
C VAL A 59 12.58 -6.14 22.86
N GLY A 60 12.04 -6.48 24.04
CA GLY A 60 12.54 -5.96 25.32
C GLY A 60 12.51 -4.43 25.35
N SER A 61 13.65 -3.80 25.63
CA SER A 61 13.78 -2.33 25.68
C SER A 61 13.62 -1.64 24.33
N LEU A 62 13.70 -2.38 23.20
CA LEU A 62 13.45 -1.85 21.86
C LEU A 62 11.96 -1.93 21.47
N ARG A 63 11.12 -2.61 22.24
CA ARG A 63 9.67 -2.64 21.99
C ARG A 63 9.10 -1.22 22.09
N PHE A 64 8.26 -0.85 21.13
CA PHE A 64 7.68 0.49 20.96
C PHE A 64 8.69 1.61 20.60
N GLN A 65 9.98 1.31 20.50
CA GLN A 65 10.98 2.31 20.14
C GLN A 65 11.17 2.41 18.62
N PRO A 66 11.71 3.54 18.11
CA PRO A 66 12.26 3.59 16.77
C PRO A 66 13.20 2.41 16.48
N PRO A 67 13.19 1.86 15.26
CA PRO A 67 14.07 0.75 14.91
C PRO A 67 15.53 1.15 15.02
N VAL A 68 16.38 0.17 15.33
CA VAL A 68 17.84 0.31 15.34
C VAL A 68 18.39 -0.52 14.20
N ARG A 69 19.29 0.05 13.39
CA ARG A 69 19.86 -0.66 12.23
C ARG A 69 20.56 -1.96 12.65
N TYR A 70 20.33 -3.03 11.90
CA TYR A 70 21.09 -4.26 12.05
C TYR A 70 22.38 -4.17 11.23
N ASN A 71 23.52 -4.36 11.89
CA ASN A 71 24.82 -4.50 11.24
C ASN A 71 25.42 -5.81 11.74
N GLY A 72 25.66 -6.73 10.82
CA GLY A 72 26.15 -8.07 11.11
C GLY A 72 27.35 -8.44 10.24
N THR A 73 28.10 -9.44 10.69
CA THR A 73 29.23 -10.02 9.92
C THR A 73 29.05 -11.52 9.68
N GLU A 74 28.05 -12.13 10.32
CA GLU A 74 27.77 -13.56 10.17
C GLU A 74 27.01 -13.84 8.88
N MET A 75 27.17 -15.06 8.36
CA MET A 75 26.45 -15.49 7.17
C MET A 75 24.97 -15.68 7.49
N ILE A 76 24.10 -15.09 6.67
CA ILE A 76 22.66 -15.22 6.75
C ILE A 76 22.20 -16.27 5.73
N ASP A 77 21.54 -17.31 6.22
CA ASP A 77 20.92 -18.34 5.37
C ASP A 77 19.51 -17.89 4.94
N ALA A 78 19.43 -17.18 3.81
CA ALA A 78 18.21 -16.47 3.39
C ALA A 78 17.23 -17.36 2.60
N LYS A 79 16.92 -18.53 3.16
CA LYS A 79 16.07 -19.55 2.53
C LYS A 79 14.58 -19.32 2.79
N ASP A 80 14.26 -19.02 4.05
CA ASP A 80 12.90 -18.98 4.57
C ASP A 80 12.49 -17.53 4.88
N TYR A 81 11.19 -17.24 4.81
CA TYR A 81 10.68 -15.93 5.23
C TYR A 81 10.96 -15.71 6.72
N GLY A 82 11.22 -14.45 7.09
CA GLY A 82 11.16 -14.03 8.49
C GLY A 82 9.72 -14.04 9.00
N TYR A 83 9.56 -13.98 10.32
CA TYR A 83 8.23 -13.96 10.95
C TYR A 83 7.42 -12.72 10.52
N ALA A 84 6.10 -12.88 10.37
CA ALA A 84 5.19 -11.74 10.36
C ALA A 84 5.23 -11.00 11.70
N CYS A 85 4.99 -9.70 11.66
CA CYS A 85 4.84 -8.91 12.87
C CYS A 85 3.53 -9.25 13.59
N MET A 86 3.55 -9.09 14.92
CA MET A 86 2.35 -9.27 15.74
C MET A 86 1.28 -8.25 15.40
N GLY A 87 0.07 -8.74 15.10
CA GLY A 87 -1.08 -7.94 14.69
C GLY A 87 -2.39 -8.69 14.88
N ILE A 88 -3.50 -8.12 14.41
CA ILE A 88 -4.82 -8.75 14.48
C ILE A 88 -4.94 -9.83 13.40
N LEU A 89 -5.43 -11.01 13.81
CA LEU A 89 -5.84 -12.10 12.93
C LEU A 89 -7.33 -12.33 13.16
N HIS A 90 -8.13 -12.14 12.12
CA HIS A 90 -9.58 -12.05 12.25
C HIS A 90 -10.22 -13.44 12.42
N LEU A 91 -9.56 -14.49 11.94
CA LEU A 91 -9.94 -15.88 12.12
C LEU A 91 -9.37 -16.50 13.41
N ALA A 92 -8.50 -15.81 14.15
CA ALA A 92 -7.89 -16.33 15.38
C ALA A 92 -8.89 -16.60 16.49
N GLY A 93 -9.99 -15.82 16.55
CA GLY A 93 -11.07 -16.02 17.52
C GLY A 93 -11.73 -17.41 17.46
N ARG A 94 -11.58 -18.13 16.35
CA ARG A 94 -12.03 -19.53 16.22
C ARG A 94 -10.90 -20.48 15.81
N GLY A 95 -9.65 -20.13 16.14
CA GLY A 95 -8.48 -20.99 15.94
C GLY A 95 -8.02 -21.05 14.48
N ASN A 96 -8.04 -19.93 13.76
CA ASN A 96 -7.57 -19.76 12.38
C ASN A 96 -8.28 -20.71 11.38
N ASP A 97 -9.54 -21.00 11.65
CA ASP A 97 -10.35 -21.93 10.86
C ASP A 97 -11.60 -21.22 10.34
N ILE A 98 -11.57 -20.86 9.06
CA ILE A 98 -12.65 -20.17 8.36
C ILE A 98 -13.96 -20.98 8.37
N TYR A 99 -13.89 -22.32 8.43
CA TYR A 99 -15.09 -23.18 8.44
C TYR A 99 -15.84 -23.14 9.77
N LYS A 100 -15.25 -22.55 10.83
CA LYS A 100 -15.95 -22.26 12.08
C LYS A 100 -16.71 -20.92 12.05
N TYR A 101 -16.62 -20.18 10.96
CA TYR A 101 -17.39 -18.95 10.71
C TYR A 101 -18.57 -19.25 9.77
N ASN A 102 -19.44 -18.28 9.51
CA ASN A 102 -20.64 -18.50 8.70
C ASN A 102 -20.34 -18.42 7.19
N VAL A 103 -19.55 -19.38 6.69
CA VAL A 103 -19.23 -19.56 5.27
C VAL A 103 -20.48 -19.67 4.37
N SER A 104 -21.55 -20.27 4.90
CA SER A 104 -22.82 -20.40 4.16
C SER A 104 -23.52 -19.05 3.97
N PHE A 105 -23.59 -18.23 5.02
CA PHE A 105 -24.15 -16.88 4.92
C PHE A 105 -23.29 -15.96 4.07
N ALA A 106 -21.97 -16.10 4.12
CA ALA A 106 -21.04 -15.38 3.26
C ALA A 106 -21.06 -15.84 1.79
N ASN A 107 -21.70 -16.97 1.49
CA ASN A 107 -21.84 -17.54 0.14
C ASN A 107 -20.50 -17.64 -0.62
N LEU A 108 -19.45 -18.05 0.08
CA LEU A 108 -18.10 -18.05 -0.48
C LEU A 108 -17.90 -19.14 -1.53
N THR A 109 -17.21 -18.78 -2.61
CA THR A 109 -16.63 -19.75 -3.56
C THR A 109 -15.41 -20.43 -2.93
N THR A 110 -14.91 -21.50 -3.56
CA THR A 110 -13.61 -22.11 -3.18
C THR A 110 -12.49 -21.07 -3.26
N GLN A 111 -12.47 -20.25 -4.32
CA GLN A 111 -11.56 -19.13 -4.46
C GLN A 111 -11.68 -18.16 -3.27
N GLY A 112 -12.90 -17.79 -2.89
CA GLY A 112 -13.15 -16.85 -1.79
C GLY A 112 -12.59 -17.35 -0.46
N ILE A 113 -12.74 -18.64 -0.19
CA ILE A 113 -12.15 -19.29 0.98
C ILE A 113 -10.62 -19.20 0.93
N GLU A 114 -10.00 -19.57 -0.18
CA GLU A 114 -8.54 -19.51 -0.32
C GLU A 114 -7.99 -18.08 -0.19
N THR A 115 -8.62 -17.10 -0.87
CA THR A 115 -8.22 -15.69 -0.77
C THR A 115 -8.31 -15.20 0.68
N LEU A 116 -9.42 -15.43 1.37
CA LEU A 116 -9.60 -14.94 2.74
C LEU A 116 -8.65 -15.60 3.74
N GLN A 117 -8.33 -16.89 3.55
CA GLN A 117 -7.30 -17.57 4.35
C GLN A 117 -5.91 -16.97 4.13
N GLN A 118 -5.56 -16.58 2.90
CA GLN A 118 -4.30 -15.91 2.60
C GLN A 118 -4.25 -14.48 3.17
N VAL A 119 -5.31 -13.70 2.98
CA VAL A 119 -5.43 -12.34 3.52
C VAL A 119 -5.33 -12.33 5.05
N ASP A 120 -5.97 -13.30 5.71
CA ASP A 120 -5.91 -13.44 7.16
C ASP A 120 -4.68 -14.21 7.67
N GLN A 121 -3.80 -14.67 6.77
CA GLN A 121 -2.53 -15.31 7.10
C GLN A 121 -2.66 -16.53 8.03
N VAL A 122 -3.65 -17.39 7.80
CA VAL A 122 -3.96 -18.52 8.71
C VAL A 122 -2.82 -19.53 8.88
N THR A 123 -1.87 -19.57 7.93
CA THR A 123 -0.66 -20.41 7.96
C THR A 123 0.62 -19.63 8.30
N GLY A 124 0.50 -18.33 8.57
CA GLY A 124 1.64 -17.47 8.87
C GLY A 124 2.30 -17.80 10.21
N THR A 125 3.59 -17.53 10.31
CA THR A 125 4.32 -17.53 11.59
C THR A 125 4.51 -16.09 12.07
N PHE A 126 4.44 -15.87 13.38
CA PHE A 126 4.40 -14.54 13.98
C PHE A 126 5.43 -14.40 15.11
N SER A 127 6.06 -13.24 15.19
CA SER A 127 7.01 -12.86 16.25
C SER A 127 7.12 -11.33 16.32
N GLU A 128 7.57 -10.80 17.45
CA GLU A 128 8.03 -9.41 17.50
C GLU A 128 9.38 -9.23 16.78
N ASP A 129 10.19 -10.29 16.70
CA ASP A 129 11.36 -10.34 15.84
C ASP A 129 10.94 -10.57 14.39
N CYS A 130 10.41 -9.52 13.77
CA CYS A 130 9.79 -9.58 12.45
C CYS A 130 10.46 -8.69 11.38
N LEU A 131 11.37 -7.78 11.75
CA LEU A 131 11.92 -6.75 10.86
C LEU A 131 12.94 -7.30 9.86
N SER A 132 12.40 -7.96 8.85
CA SER A 132 13.13 -8.63 7.78
C SER A 132 12.70 -8.17 6.39
N ILE A 133 13.59 -8.35 5.42
CA ILE A 133 13.42 -8.00 4.01
C ILE A 133 13.70 -9.21 3.11
N ASN A 134 12.98 -9.29 2.00
CA ASN A 134 13.13 -10.35 1.00
C ASN A 134 13.46 -9.72 -0.36
N VAL A 135 14.30 -10.39 -1.16
CA VAL A 135 14.77 -9.94 -2.47
C VAL A 135 14.63 -11.07 -3.49
N TRP A 136 14.03 -10.78 -4.63
CA TRP A 136 13.98 -11.63 -5.82
C TRP A 136 14.77 -10.96 -6.94
N ALA A 137 15.91 -11.55 -7.29
CA ALA A 137 16.83 -11.02 -8.28
C ALA A 137 16.89 -11.97 -9.49
N PRO A 138 16.34 -11.60 -10.66
CA PRO A 138 16.44 -12.43 -11.85
C PRO A 138 17.88 -12.40 -12.38
N THR A 139 18.37 -13.55 -12.83
CA THR A 139 19.71 -13.67 -13.42
C THR A 139 19.69 -13.39 -14.93
N GLY A 140 20.73 -12.73 -15.44
CA GLY A 140 20.77 -12.25 -16.83
C GLY A 140 20.04 -10.92 -17.02
N GLY A 141 19.63 -10.60 -18.25
CA GLY A 141 18.87 -9.38 -18.56
C GLY A 141 19.68 -8.07 -18.49
N GLU A 142 19.00 -6.98 -18.13
CA GLU A 142 19.56 -5.63 -18.03
C GLU A 142 20.62 -5.54 -16.93
N ALA A 143 21.69 -4.77 -17.16
CA ALA A 143 22.63 -4.38 -16.12
C ALA A 143 22.00 -3.29 -15.22
N ASN A 144 22.23 -3.35 -13.90
CA ASN A 144 21.70 -2.39 -12.91
C ASN A 144 20.17 -2.28 -12.94
N LYS A 145 19.41 -3.35 -12.74
CA LYS A 145 17.95 -3.40 -12.97
C LYS A 145 17.16 -2.38 -12.12
N ALA A 146 16.01 -1.95 -12.64
CA ALA A 146 15.03 -1.24 -11.83
C ALA A 146 14.57 -2.12 -10.66
N THR A 147 14.35 -1.50 -9.50
CA THR A 147 13.93 -2.18 -8.27
C THR A 147 12.55 -1.70 -7.87
N MET A 148 11.62 -2.64 -7.64
CA MET A 148 10.31 -2.36 -7.09
C MET A 148 10.25 -2.85 -5.64
N VAL A 149 9.93 -1.93 -4.73
CA VAL A 149 9.84 -2.21 -3.29
C VAL A 149 8.38 -2.22 -2.88
N TYR A 150 7.88 -3.39 -2.48
CA TYR A 150 6.49 -3.62 -2.11
C TYR A 150 6.23 -3.31 -0.64
N PHE A 151 5.23 -2.46 -0.39
CA PHE A 151 4.69 -2.14 0.92
C PHE A 151 3.35 -2.87 1.06
N TYR A 152 3.24 -3.85 1.95
CA TYR A 152 1.99 -4.57 2.14
C TYR A 152 0.92 -3.72 2.86
N GLY A 153 -0.34 -4.03 2.57
CA GLY A 153 -1.51 -3.52 3.27
C GLY A 153 -1.93 -4.35 4.50
N GLY A 154 -3.12 -4.08 5.02
CA GLY A 154 -3.64 -4.71 6.25
C GLY A 154 -4.10 -3.72 7.30
N GLY A 155 -4.60 -2.55 6.87
CA GLY A 155 -5.19 -1.54 7.76
C GLY A 155 -4.26 -0.96 8.82
N PHE A 156 -2.94 -1.15 8.70
CA PHE A 156 -1.95 -0.89 9.75
C PHE A 156 -2.06 -1.77 11.00
N THR A 157 -3.01 -2.72 11.06
CA THR A 157 -3.24 -3.60 12.21
C THR A 157 -2.80 -5.04 11.97
N ALA A 158 -2.59 -5.40 10.71
CA ALA A 158 -2.19 -6.73 10.24
C ALA A 158 -1.38 -6.62 8.93
N GLY A 159 -1.06 -7.76 8.32
CA GLY A 159 -0.29 -7.86 7.07
C GLY A 159 1.12 -8.44 7.28
N SER A 160 1.71 -8.96 6.19
CA SER A 160 3.07 -9.50 6.19
C SER A 160 3.63 -9.65 4.78
N SER A 161 4.96 -9.66 4.68
CA SER A 161 5.72 -10.01 3.47
C SER A 161 5.68 -11.50 3.10
N GLN A 162 5.23 -12.38 4.00
CA GLN A 162 5.16 -13.83 3.76
C GLN A 162 3.88 -14.30 3.01
N VAL A 163 2.94 -13.38 2.72
CA VAL A 163 1.71 -13.71 2.00
C VAL A 163 2.05 -14.14 0.57
N ASN A 164 1.57 -15.33 0.17
CA ASN A 164 1.92 -15.96 -1.10
C ASN A 164 1.59 -15.11 -2.34
N THR A 165 0.53 -14.29 -2.27
CA THR A 165 0.17 -13.35 -3.35
C THR A 165 1.34 -12.43 -3.73
N TYR A 166 2.25 -12.13 -2.80
CA TYR A 166 3.36 -11.19 -2.99
C TYR A 166 4.69 -11.88 -3.34
N ASP A 167 4.69 -13.17 -3.71
CA ASP A 167 5.93 -13.83 -4.14
C ASP A 167 6.44 -13.23 -5.46
N GLY A 168 7.61 -12.60 -5.41
CA GLY A 168 8.16 -11.81 -6.50
C GLY A 168 8.79 -12.60 -7.66
N GLN A 169 8.85 -13.94 -7.62
CA GLN A 169 9.61 -14.74 -8.61
C GLN A 169 9.15 -14.49 -10.05
N ARG A 170 7.84 -14.54 -10.29
CA ARG A 170 7.27 -14.43 -11.65
C ARG A 170 7.38 -13.01 -12.17
N LEU A 171 7.01 -12.03 -11.37
CA LEU A 171 7.19 -10.62 -11.71
C LEU A 171 8.64 -10.27 -12.04
N ALA A 172 9.59 -10.69 -11.18
CA ALA A 172 11.01 -10.45 -11.37
C ALA A 172 11.54 -11.05 -12.69
N SER A 173 11.24 -12.32 -12.93
CA SER A 173 11.74 -13.05 -14.12
C SER A 173 11.09 -12.62 -15.43
N GLN A 174 9.79 -12.39 -15.44
CA GLN A 174 9.05 -12.10 -16.66
C GLN A 174 9.30 -10.68 -17.18
N GLU A 175 9.57 -9.75 -16.26
CA GLU A 175 9.72 -8.33 -16.61
C GLU A 175 11.12 -7.77 -16.33
N ASP A 176 12.07 -8.61 -15.92
CA ASP A 176 13.48 -8.24 -15.71
C ASP A 176 13.65 -7.04 -14.77
N VAL A 177 13.14 -7.19 -13.55
CA VAL A 177 13.20 -6.22 -12.45
C VAL A 177 13.58 -6.92 -11.15
N ILE A 178 14.16 -6.18 -10.20
CA ILE A 178 14.33 -6.70 -8.84
C ILE A 178 13.07 -6.41 -8.04
N ILE A 179 12.54 -7.42 -7.36
CA ILE A 179 11.44 -7.25 -6.43
C ILE A 179 11.97 -7.33 -5.02
N VAL A 180 11.52 -6.41 -4.18
CA VAL A 180 11.81 -6.38 -2.74
C VAL A 180 10.49 -6.27 -2.00
N ASN A 181 10.31 -7.01 -0.92
CA ASN A 181 9.24 -6.74 0.04
C ASN A 181 9.80 -6.89 1.47
N PHE A 182 9.15 -6.29 2.46
CA PHE A 182 9.68 -6.25 3.82
C PHE A 182 8.57 -6.17 4.86
N ASN A 183 8.92 -6.47 6.11
CA ASN A 183 8.04 -6.30 7.27
C ASN A 183 8.26 -4.97 7.97
N TYR A 184 7.16 -4.39 8.45
CA TYR A 184 7.14 -3.26 9.37
C TYR A 184 6.18 -3.57 10.52
N ARG A 185 6.46 -3.07 11.73
CA ARG A 185 5.56 -3.30 12.87
C ARG A 185 4.18 -2.69 12.58
N VAL A 186 3.16 -3.44 12.95
CA VAL A 186 1.75 -3.07 12.83
C VAL A 186 1.10 -2.99 14.20
N ASN A 187 -0.12 -2.49 14.25
CA ASN A 187 -0.96 -2.38 15.43
C ASN A 187 -0.24 -1.64 16.58
N ILE A 188 -0.52 -1.98 17.84
CA ILE A 188 0.07 -1.33 19.01
C ILE A 188 1.61 -1.37 18.99
N PHE A 189 2.24 -2.35 18.35
CA PHE A 189 3.69 -2.43 18.27
C PHE A 189 4.30 -1.40 17.30
N GLY A 190 3.56 -1.01 16.25
CA GLY A 190 3.99 -0.06 15.23
C GLY A 190 3.38 1.34 15.36
N PHE A 191 2.24 1.46 16.02
CA PHE A 191 1.39 2.66 16.03
C PHE A 191 0.72 2.91 17.40
N HIS A 192 1.43 2.63 18.49
CA HIS A 192 0.92 2.72 19.87
C HIS A 192 0.32 4.07 20.25
N GLY A 193 0.75 5.19 19.65
CA GLY A 193 0.22 6.51 20.00
C GLY A 193 0.63 7.06 21.38
N ASN A 194 1.42 6.32 22.18
CA ASN A 194 1.99 6.79 23.46
C ASN A 194 2.44 8.27 23.42
N PRO A 195 1.78 9.19 24.13
CA PRO A 195 2.06 10.63 24.03
C PRO A 195 3.45 11.03 24.52
N ALA A 196 4.04 10.23 25.41
CA ALA A 196 5.37 10.48 25.96
C ALA A 196 6.51 9.91 25.10
N ALA A 197 6.19 9.10 24.08
CA ALA A 197 7.20 8.54 23.20
C ALA A 197 7.77 9.62 22.26
N THR A 198 9.05 9.47 21.92
CA THR A 198 9.75 10.33 20.95
C THR A 198 9.22 10.15 19.52
N SER A 199 8.72 8.96 19.21
CA SER A 199 7.97 8.64 17.99
C SER A 199 6.69 7.90 18.37
N ARG A 200 5.58 8.27 17.73
CA ARG A 200 4.28 7.60 17.95
C ARG A 200 3.96 6.54 16.88
N ASN A 201 4.74 6.53 15.79
CA ASN A 201 4.56 5.66 14.65
C ASN A 201 5.88 4.92 14.30
N PRO A 202 6.48 4.13 15.20
CA PRO A 202 7.68 3.37 14.88
C PRO A 202 7.54 2.48 13.62
N GLY A 203 6.33 2.04 13.26
CA GLY A 203 6.07 1.30 12.02
C GLY A 203 6.46 2.07 10.75
N PHE A 204 6.27 3.40 10.71
CA PHE A 204 6.76 4.21 9.57
C PHE A 204 8.28 4.35 9.57
N LEU A 205 8.91 4.34 10.75
CA LEU A 205 10.36 4.37 10.85
C LEU A 205 10.98 3.03 10.44
N ASP A 206 10.29 1.91 10.68
CA ASP A 206 10.67 0.59 10.17
C ASP A 206 10.71 0.59 8.64
N GLN A 207 9.66 1.14 8.00
CA GLN A 207 9.59 1.30 6.56
C GLN A 207 10.73 2.18 6.02
N ARG A 208 11.02 3.32 6.66
CA ARG A 208 12.16 4.17 6.29
C ARG A 208 13.48 3.41 6.39
N MET A 209 13.69 2.64 7.45
CA MET A 209 14.91 1.85 7.62
C MET A 209 15.06 0.75 6.56
N ALA A 210 13.97 0.06 6.21
CA ALA A 210 13.98 -0.93 5.12
C ALA A 210 14.36 -0.28 3.79
N VAL A 211 13.79 0.89 3.47
CA VAL A 211 14.13 1.65 2.25
C VAL A 211 15.60 2.09 2.23
N GLU A 212 16.13 2.56 3.36
CA GLU A 212 17.56 2.88 3.46
C GLU A 212 18.44 1.64 3.27
N TRP A 213 18.03 0.49 3.80
CA TRP A 213 18.72 -0.77 3.56
C TRP A 213 18.72 -1.14 2.08
N VAL A 214 17.60 -0.97 1.37
CA VAL A 214 17.52 -1.20 -0.09
C VAL A 214 18.50 -0.29 -0.82
N ARG A 215 18.48 1.03 -0.56
CA ARG A 215 19.42 1.99 -1.16
C ARG A 215 20.88 1.55 -0.98
N ASP A 216 21.22 1.11 0.23
CA ASP A 216 22.61 0.79 0.60
C ASP A 216 23.09 -0.55 0.01
N ASN A 217 22.17 -1.47 -0.34
CA ASN A 217 22.53 -2.85 -0.66
C ASN A 217 22.09 -3.35 -2.04
N ILE A 218 21.08 -2.74 -2.68
CA ILE A 218 20.43 -3.33 -3.87
C ILE A 218 21.37 -3.46 -5.08
N ALA A 219 22.41 -2.63 -5.15
CA ALA A 219 23.46 -2.73 -6.15
C ALA A 219 24.17 -4.10 -6.12
N ALA A 220 24.36 -4.67 -4.94
CA ALA A 220 24.99 -5.99 -4.77
C ALA A 220 24.09 -7.14 -5.28
N PHE A 221 22.78 -6.91 -5.37
CA PHE A 221 21.82 -7.84 -5.98
C PHE A 221 21.61 -7.58 -7.48
N GLY A 222 22.35 -6.64 -8.08
CA GLY A 222 22.27 -6.26 -9.49
C GLY A 222 21.25 -5.16 -9.80
N GLY A 223 20.74 -4.46 -8.79
CA GLY A 223 19.80 -3.35 -8.94
C GLY A 223 20.48 -1.99 -9.08
N ASP A 224 19.72 -0.98 -9.45
CA ASP A 224 20.16 0.42 -9.46
C ASP A 224 19.53 1.19 -8.29
N PRO A 225 20.33 1.65 -7.30
CA PRO A 225 19.82 2.50 -6.22
C PRO A 225 19.15 3.80 -6.69
N ALA A 226 19.40 4.24 -7.93
CA ALA A 226 18.76 5.42 -8.52
C ALA A 226 17.43 5.09 -9.23
N ARG A 227 17.07 3.81 -9.41
CA ARG A 227 15.81 3.36 -10.03
C ARG A 227 14.98 2.50 -9.08
N ILE A 228 14.78 3.02 -7.88
CA ILE A 228 13.90 2.43 -6.87
C ILE A 228 12.50 3.01 -7.04
N THR A 229 11.51 2.15 -7.27
CA THR A 229 10.08 2.51 -7.30
C THR A 229 9.39 1.84 -6.11
N PHE A 230 8.64 2.60 -5.33
CA PHE A 230 7.77 1.99 -4.31
C PHE A 230 6.45 1.62 -4.95
N PHE A 231 5.91 0.46 -4.58
CA PHE A 231 4.54 0.09 -4.88
C PHE A 231 3.90 -0.55 -3.67
N GLY A 232 2.59 -0.38 -3.51
CA GLY A 232 1.93 -0.89 -2.32
C GLY A 232 0.43 -0.77 -2.44
N GLN A 233 -0.25 -1.66 -1.72
CA GLN A 233 -1.69 -1.80 -1.73
C GLN A 233 -2.28 -1.43 -0.38
N SER A 234 -3.45 -0.78 -0.36
CA SER A 234 -4.18 -0.43 0.86
C SER A 234 -3.30 0.39 1.84
N ALA A 235 -3.10 -0.10 3.07
CA ALA A 235 -2.27 0.57 4.08
C ALA A 235 -0.80 0.71 3.61
N GLY A 236 -0.34 -0.15 2.71
CA GLY A 236 0.95 -0.01 2.04
C GLY A 236 0.98 1.16 1.04
N SER A 237 -0.09 1.34 0.26
CA SER A 237 -0.28 2.54 -0.58
C SER A 237 -0.37 3.81 0.26
N ALA A 238 -1.16 3.78 1.33
CA ALA A 238 -1.25 4.88 2.27
C ALA A 238 0.12 5.18 2.90
N SER A 239 0.90 4.16 3.27
CA SER A 239 2.27 4.29 3.77
C SER A 239 3.17 5.02 2.79
N ILE A 240 3.11 4.70 1.50
CA ILE A 240 3.85 5.42 0.44
C ILE A 240 3.42 6.89 0.39
N ASP A 241 2.13 7.19 0.56
CA ASP A 241 1.67 8.57 0.62
C ASP A 241 2.21 9.30 1.86
N TYR A 242 2.06 8.73 3.06
CA TYR A 242 2.66 9.25 4.31
C TYR A 242 4.14 9.54 4.11
N TYR A 243 4.86 8.59 3.53
CA TYR A 243 6.27 8.69 3.22
C TYR A 243 6.59 9.88 2.32
N SER A 244 5.77 10.10 1.28
CA SER A 244 5.95 11.20 0.33
C SER A 244 5.90 12.58 1.00
N TYR A 245 5.17 12.73 2.11
CA TYR A 245 5.16 13.97 2.90
C TYR A 245 6.31 14.01 3.92
N ALA A 246 6.52 12.92 4.67
CA ALA A 246 7.49 12.87 5.76
C ALA A 246 8.95 13.02 5.28
N TRP A 247 9.29 12.43 4.13
CA TRP A 247 10.63 12.45 3.54
C TRP A 247 10.67 13.13 2.17
N ALA A 248 9.85 14.17 1.99
CA ALA A 248 9.71 14.89 0.71
C ALA A 248 11.05 15.35 0.09
N SER A 249 12.03 15.71 0.92
CA SER A 249 13.35 16.20 0.48
C SER A 249 14.37 15.09 0.18
N ASP A 250 14.14 13.88 0.67
CA ASP A 250 15.01 12.71 0.45
C ASP A 250 14.15 11.44 0.34
N PRO A 251 13.39 11.28 -0.76
CA PRO A 251 12.40 10.22 -0.86
C PRO A 251 13.00 8.82 -1.06
N ILE A 252 14.30 8.69 -1.41
CA ILE A 252 14.95 7.40 -1.76
C ILE A 252 14.08 6.60 -2.76
N ALA A 253 13.42 7.32 -3.67
CA ALA A 253 12.54 6.76 -4.67
C ALA A 253 12.58 7.64 -5.92
N ALA A 254 12.47 6.99 -7.07
CA ALA A 254 12.36 7.62 -8.37
C ALA A 254 10.91 7.61 -8.91
N GLY A 255 10.05 6.76 -8.36
CA GLY A 255 8.60 6.79 -8.62
C GLY A 255 7.78 6.08 -7.54
N PHE A 256 6.48 6.36 -7.54
CA PHE A 256 5.50 5.74 -6.65
C PHE A 256 4.38 5.06 -7.43
N ILE A 257 3.96 3.88 -6.99
CA ILE A 257 2.74 3.21 -7.41
C ILE A 257 1.84 3.02 -6.18
N MET A 258 0.64 3.57 -6.24
CA MET A 258 -0.26 3.68 -5.08
C MET A 258 -1.61 3.03 -5.38
N GLU A 259 -1.83 1.84 -4.83
CA GLU A 259 -2.95 0.97 -5.15
C GLU A 259 -3.98 0.99 -4.02
N SER A 260 -5.14 1.61 -4.27
CA SER A 260 -6.28 1.57 -3.36
C SER A 260 -5.97 2.13 -1.96
N GLY A 261 -5.17 3.20 -1.86
CA GLY A 261 -4.89 3.87 -0.59
C GLY A 261 -4.15 5.19 -0.73
N ALA A 262 -4.41 6.11 0.19
CA ALA A 262 -3.75 7.41 0.31
C ALA A 262 -3.65 7.79 1.80
N ALA A 263 -2.81 8.77 2.15
CA ALA A 263 -2.59 9.16 3.53
C ALA A 263 -3.92 9.50 4.21
N GLY A 264 -4.18 8.83 5.33
CA GLY A 264 -5.40 9.01 6.12
C GLY A 264 -6.67 8.31 5.61
N PHE A 265 -6.66 7.64 4.45
CA PHE A 265 -7.87 6.99 3.90
C PHE A 265 -9.13 7.88 3.92
N GLY A 266 -8.95 9.16 3.58
CA GLY A 266 -10.05 10.11 3.56
C GLY A 266 -10.42 10.72 4.91
N LYS A 267 -9.59 10.51 5.95
CA LYS A 267 -9.66 11.24 7.22
C LYS A 267 -8.26 11.55 7.72
N PRO A 268 -7.99 12.74 8.28
CA PRO A 268 -6.73 12.97 8.97
C PRO A 268 -6.54 11.92 10.09
N PRO A 269 -5.31 11.42 10.30
CA PRO A 269 -4.97 10.64 11.49
C PRO A 269 -5.40 11.37 12.76
N ALA A 270 -5.82 10.63 13.77
CA ALA A 270 -6.14 11.22 15.06
C ALA A 270 -4.89 11.96 15.59
N PRO A 271 -5.07 13.17 16.16
CA PRO A 271 -3.95 13.94 16.71
C PRO A 271 -3.36 13.30 17.97
N ASP A 272 -4.15 12.45 18.64
CA ASP A 272 -3.72 11.76 19.85
C ASP A 272 -4.47 10.44 20.03
N ASN A 273 -3.74 9.32 20.03
CA ASN A 273 -4.23 7.98 20.36
C ASN A 273 -3.94 7.60 21.82
N ALA A 274 -3.60 8.59 22.67
CA ALA A 274 -3.30 8.45 24.10
C ALA A 274 -4.25 7.50 24.84
N GLU A 275 -5.56 7.68 24.65
CA GLU A 275 -6.56 6.95 25.41
C GLU A 275 -6.54 5.45 25.12
N MET A 276 -6.33 5.07 23.86
CA MET A 276 -6.20 3.65 23.47
C MET A 276 -4.95 3.04 24.09
N TRP A 277 -3.82 3.75 24.06
CA TRP A 277 -2.61 3.33 24.77
C TRP A 277 -2.86 3.14 26.28
N TYR A 278 -3.53 4.11 26.91
CA TYR A 278 -3.82 4.04 28.35
C TYR A 278 -4.86 2.97 28.72
N ASN A 279 -5.78 2.63 27.83
CA ASN A 279 -6.70 1.50 28.05
C ASN A 279 -5.92 0.19 28.21
N VAL A 280 -4.97 -0.06 27.30
CA VAL A 280 -4.14 -1.27 27.35
C VAL A 280 -3.21 -1.24 28.57
N SER A 281 -2.56 -0.10 28.86
CA SER A 281 -1.66 -0.02 30.00
C SER A 281 -2.38 -0.17 31.34
N ARG A 282 -3.62 0.31 31.47
CA ARG A 282 -4.45 0.06 32.67
C ARG A 282 -4.86 -1.40 32.79
N ALA A 283 -5.25 -2.04 31.69
CA ALA A 283 -5.62 -3.46 31.69
C ALA A 283 -4.44 -4.38 32.08
N LEU A 284 -3.20 -3.91 31.88
CA LEU A 284 -1.97 -4.61 32.25
C LEU A 284 -1.39 -4.17 33.61
N ASP A 285 -2.12 -3.39 34.39
CA ASP A 285 -1.67 -2.82 35.68
C ASP A 285 -0.39 -1.96 35.58
N CYS A 286 -0.12 -1.38 34.40
CA CYS A 286 0.97 -0.42 34.18
C CYS A 286 0.57 1.04 34.50
N GLY A 287 -0.72 1.30 34.73
CA GLY A 287 -1.28 2.60 35.10
C GLY A 287 -1.56 3.53 33.92
N ASP A 288 -1.78 4.82 34.20
CA ASP A 288 -1.91 5.89 33.19
C ASP A 288 -1.11 7.14 33.57
N SER A 289 -0.54 7.82 32.58
CA SER A 289 0.14 9.11 32.77
C SER A 289 -0.78 10.30 32.45
N SER A 290 -2.06 10.05 32.10
CA SER A 290 -3.07 11.07 31.76
C SER A 290 -3.34 12.09 32.86
N ASN A 291 -3.00 11.75 34.12
CA ASN A 291 -3.20 12.60 35.31
C ASN A 291 -1.91 12.79 36.14
N ASN A 292 -0.72 12.67 35.55
CA ASN A 292 0.58 12.65 36.26
C ASN A 292 0.66 11.59 37.38
N ARG A 293 -0.13 10.51 37.28
CA ARG A 293 -0.19 9.45 38.31
C ARG A 293 0.96 8.45 38.19
N THR A 294 1.35 8.14 36.96
CA THR A 294 2.51 7.29 36.66
C THR A 294 3.54 8.08 35.87
N ASP A 295 4.80 7.94 36.26
CA ASP A 295 5.96 8.42 35.50
C ASP A 295 5.95 7.79 34.08
N PRO A 296 6.00 8.56 32.98
CA PRO A 296 5.92 8.02 31.63
C PRO A 296 6.99 6.97 31.31
N ASP A 297 8.20 7.11 31.86
CA ASP A 297 9.29 6.15 31.63
C ASP A 297 8.98 4.83 32.35
N LYS A 298 8.45 4.90 33.58
CA LYS A 298 8.02 3.69 34.32
C LYS A 298 6.83 2.98 33.66
N LEU A 299 5.91 3.74 33.06
CA LEU A 299 4.80 3.17 32.31
C LEU A 299 5.33 2.40 31.10
N LEU A 300 6.24 3.00 30.34
CA LEU A 300 6.88 2.35 29.20
C LEU A 300 7.66 1.10 29.61
N GLU A 301 8.49 1.19 30.66
CA GLU A 301 9.23 0.03 31.20
C GLU A 301 8.30 -1.12 31.58
N CYS A 302 7.17 -0.81 32.25
CA CYS A 302 6.15 -1.81 32.57
C CYS A 302 5.54 -2.44 31.31
N MET A 303 5.17 -1.63 30.31
CA MET A 303 4.63 -2.14 29.05
C MET A 303 5.63 -3.00 28.27
N GLN A 304 6.91 -2.64 28.30
CA GLN A 304 8.00 -3.41 27.70
C GLN A 304 8.25 -4.74 28.43
N SER A 305 7.91 -4.84 29.72
CA SER A 305 8.09 -6.08 30.50
C SER A 305 6.97 -7.10 30.32
N LYS A 306 5.82 -6.72 29.72
CA LYS A 306 4.69 -7.64 29.51
C LYS A 306 4.96 -8.65 28.39
N SER A 307 4.32 -9.81 28.43
CA SER A 307 4.41 -10.71 27.29
C SER A 307 3.64 -10.16 26.09
N THR A 308 4.03 -10.56 24.89
CA THR A 308 3.29 -10.23 23.66
C THR A 308 1.83 -10.69 23.75
N ALA A 309 1.59 -11.88 24.33
CA ALA A 309 0.26 -12.43 24.51
C ALA A 309 -0.60 -11.57 25.45
N ASP A 310 -0.05 -11.13 26.59
CA ASP A 310 -0.78 -10.26 27.52
C ASP A 310 -1.15 -8.93 26.86
N ILE A 311 -0.24 -8.33 26.08
CA ILE A 311 -0.51 -7.07 25.36
C ILE A 311 -1.65 -7.26 24.36
N MET A 312 -1.60 -8.33 23.57
CA MET A 312 -2.64 -8.65 22.58
C MET A 312 -3.99 -8.93 23.25
N GLU A 313 -4.00 -9.62 24.40
CA GLU A 313 -5.22 -9.89 25.18
C GLU A 313 -5.80 -8.59 25.77
N ALA A 314 -4.96 -7.76 26.38
CA ALA A 314 -5.36 -6.47 26.96
C ALA A 314 -5.88 -5.46 25.91
N MET A 315 -5.37 -5.56 24.68
CA MET A 315 -5.87 -4.81 23.54
C MET A 315 -7.27 -5.25 23.12
N GLY A 316 -7.54 -6.56 23.17
CA GLY A 316 -8.80 -7.13 22.71
C GLY A 316 -9.01 -6.88 21.22
N THR A 317 -10.14 -6.27 20.87
CA THR A 317 -10.46 -5.91 19.46
C THR A 317 -10.08 -4.48 19.09
N GLN A 318 -9.32 -3.76 19.94
CA GLN A 318 -8.86 -2.41 19.61
C GLN A 318 -7.80 -2.49 18.50
N GLY A 319 -8.03 -1.76 17.40
CA GLY A 319 -7.03 -1.53 16.36
C GLY A 319 -6.22 -0.27 16.64
N PHE A 320 -4.93 -0.31 16.34
CA PHE A 320 -4.03 0.85 16.43
C PHE A 320 -3.49 1.18 15.03
N GLY A 321 -3.81 2.38 14.56
CA GLY A 321 -3.31 2.96 13.33
C GLY A 321 -2.51 4.24 13.55
N PRO A 322 -2.02 4.85 12.45
CA PRO A 322 -1.20 6.06 12.48
C PRO A 322 -1.77 7.19 13.33
N THR A 323 -0.90 7.86 14.09
CA THR A 323 -1.21 9.07 14.87
C THR A 323 -0.52 10.28 14.25
N ALA A 324 -1.18 11.43 14.15
CA ALA A 324 -0.50 12.64 13.67
C ALA A 324 0.55 13.09 14.71
N ASP A 325 1.83 12.99 14.35
CA ASP A 325 2.98 13.36 15.18
C ASP A 325 3.75 14.57 14.61
N GLY A 326 3.37 15.04 13.41
CA GLY A 326 4.01 16.15 12.73
C GLY A 326 5.39 15.82 12.15
N VAL A 327 5.79 14.54 12.17
CA VAL A 327 7.09 14.04 11.68
C VAL A 327 6.88 12.98 10.61
N THR A 328 6.17 11.92 10.95
CA THR A 328 5.87 10.77 10.09
C THR A 328 4.44 10.79 9.57
N ALA A 329 3.52 11.41 10.32
CA ALA A 329 2.13 11.61 9.92
C ALA A 329 1.62 12.99 10.32
N PHE A 330 0.83 13.60 9.44
CA PHE A 330 0.36 14.98 9.56
C PHE A 330 -1.16 15.05 9.65
N SER A 331 -1.68 16.07 10.31
CA SER A 331 -3.13 16.32 10.41
C SER A 331 -3.68 17.18 9.27
N ASP A 332 -2.82 17.78 8.44
CA ASP A 332 -3.18 18.82 7.46
C ASP A 332 -2.72 18.53 6.02
N TYR A 333 -2.81 17.27 5.57
CA TYR A 333 -2.45 16.84 4.22
C TYR A 333 -3.01 17.72 3.09
N ALA A 334 -4.26 18.20 3.22
CA ALA A 334 -4.86 19.10 2.24
C ALA A 334 -4.10 20.45 2.09
N SER A 335 -3.52 20.96 3.18
CA SER A 335 -2.70 22.18 3.16
C SER A 335 -1.30 21.90 2.65
N LEU A 336 -0.68 20.79 3.09
CA LEU A 336 0.63 20.36 2.59
C LEU A 336 0.62 20.09 1.08
N GLY A 337 -0.40 19.37 0.60
CA GLY A 337 -0.61 19.06 -0.81
C GLY A 337 -0.78 20.32 -1.66
N ARG A 338 -1.62 21.27 -1.23
CA ARG A 338 -1.78 22.57 -1.93
C ARG A 338 -0.50 23.40 -1.97
N ALA A 339 0.34 23.27 -0.95
CA ALA A 339 1.63 23.95 -0.87
C ALA A 339 2.74 23.22 -1.65
N GLY A 340 2.46 22.05 -2.24
CA GLY A 340 3.47 21.24 -2.92
C GLY A 340 4.50 20.62 -1.97
N LYS A 341 4.19 20.50 -0.67
CA LYS A 341 5.08 19.98 0.37
C LYS A 341 5.01 18.46 0.48
N PHE A 342 5.35 17.80 -0.60
CA PHE A 342 5.48 16.34 -0.72
C PHE A 342 6.53 16.04 -1.79
N ALA A 343 7.00 14.79 -1.87
CA ALA A 343 7.92 14.36 -2.92
C ALA A 343 7.24 14.46 -4.30
N GLN A 344 7.67 15.42 -5.12
CA GLN A 344 7.11 15.69 -6.45
C GLN A 344 7.77 14.80 -7.51
N ILE A 345 7.66 13.48 -7.35
CA ILE A 345 8.18 12.47 -8.28
C ILE A 345 7.03 11.82 -9.08
N PRO A 346 7.31 11.17 -10.23
CA PRO A 346 6.30 10.46 -11.00
C PRO A 346 5.48 9.48 -10.15
N THR A 347 4.16 9.47 -10.35
CA THR A 347 3.23 8.63 -9.56
C THR A 347 2.22 7.93 -10.47
N LEU A 348 2.11 6.61 -10.37
CA LEU A 348 0.95 5.84 -10.85
C LEU A 348 0.04 5.59 -9.64
N LEU A 349 -1.26 5.86 -9.73
CA LEU A 349 -2.17 5.54 -8.62
C LEU A 349 -3.55 5.15 -9.09
N GLY A 350 -4.29 4.42 -8.27
CA GLY A 350 -5.63 4.00 -8.61
C GLY A 350 -6.35 3.31 -7.48
N ASN A 351 -7.51 2.77 -7.81
CA ASN A 351 -8.38 2.06 -6.88
C ASN A 351 -9.21 1.03 -7.64
N ASN A 352 -9.79 0.06 -6.94
CA ASN A 352 -10.65 -0.94 -7.54
C ASN A 352 -12.08 -0.41 -7.67
N ASP A 353 -12.86 -0.94 -8.62
CA ASP A 353 -14.19 -0.42 -8.91
C ASP A 353 -15.19 -0.70 -7.77
N PHE A 354 -15.03 -1.83 -7.07
CA PHE A 354 -15.93 -2.25 -5.99
C PHE A 354 -15.17 -2.66 -4.72
N GLU A 355 -14.45 -1.71 -4.13
CA GLU A 355 -13.58 -1.90 -2.96
C GLU A 355 -14.23 -2.68 -1.81
N ALA A 356 -15.52 -2.45 -1.53
CA ALA A 356 -16.26 -3.11 -0.46
C ALA A 356 -16.32 -4.65 -0.55
N GLY A 357 -16.07 -5.25 -1.72
CA GLY A 357 -16.36 -6.66 -1.97
C GLY A 357 -15.77 -7.63 -0.94
N VAL A 358 -14.51 -7.46 -0.53
CA VAL A 358 -13.86 -8.32 0.48
C VAL A 358 -14.38 -8.07 1.90
N PHE A 359 -14.70 -6.80 2.23
CA PHE A 359 -15.20 -6.42 3.55
C PHE A 359 -16.61 -6.96 3.79
N ILE A 360 -17.46 -6.99 2.74
CA ILE A 360 -18.77 -7.65 2.78
C ILE A 360 -18.62 -9.13 3.17
N ALA A 361 -17.66 -9.84 2.57
CA ALA A 361 -17.42 -11.25 2.91
C ALA A 361 -16.95 -11.42 4.36
N MET A 362 -16.04 -10.55 4.82
CA MET A 362 -15.51 -10.58 6.19
C MET A 362 -16.60 -10.32 7.24
N ASP A 363 -17.50 -9.37 6.99
CA ASP A 363 -18.64 -9.09 7.86
C ASP A 363 -19.66 -10.24 7.82
N ALA A 364 -19.92 -10.80 6.64
CA ALA A 364 -20.83 -11.92 6.48
C ALA A 364 -20.36 -13.18 7.23
N LEU A 365 -19.05 -13.47 7.23
CA LEU A 365 -18.46 -14.55 8.05
C LEU A 365 -18.80 -14.39 9.55
N ASN A 366 -19.04 -13.16 10.00
CA ASN A 366 -19.42 -12.81 11.36
C ASN A 366 -20.94 -12.60 11.56
N ASN A 367 -21.77 -13.07 10.62
CA ASN A 367 -23.24 -12.88 10.62
C ASN A 367 -23.68 -11.41 10.55
N GLN A 368 -22.85 -10.54 9.98
CA GLN A 368 -23.17 -9.13 9.80
C GLN A 368 -23.48 -8.84 8.34
N SER A 369 -24.44 -7.96 8.10
CA SER A 369 -24.74 -7.44 6.77
C SER A 369 -25.20 -5.99 6.88
N PHE A 370 -24.92 -5.24 5.82
CA PHE A 370 -25.23 -3.81 5.73
C PHE A 370 -25.86 -3.52 4.36
N PRO A 371 -26.70 -2.48 4.25
CA PRO A 371 -27.34 -2.11 2.99
C PRO A 371 -26.32 -1.68 1.93
N HIS A 372 -26.69 -1.81 0.66
CA HIS A 372 -25.81 -1.45 -0.46
C HIS A 372 -25.24 -0.02 -0.36
N GLU A 373 -26.08 0.95 0.01
CA GLU A 373 -25.70 2.36 0.17
C GLU A 373 -24.56 2.56 1.20
N TYR A 374 -24.52 1.74 2.25
CA TYR A 374 -23.41 1.75 3.22
C TYR A 374 -22.10 1.36 2.55
N TRP A 375 -22.11 0.31 1.74
CA TRP A 375 -20.93 -0.20 1.03
C TRP A 375 -20.48 0.70 -0.11
N GLU A 376 -21.41 1.36 -0.80
CA GLU A 376 -21.07 2.41 -1.77
C GLU A 376 -20.40 3.60 -1.09
N HIS A 377 -20.94 4.06 0.05
CA HIS A 377 -20.32 5.13 0.83
C HIS A 377 -18.94 4.73 1.33
N PHE A 378 -18.80 3.53 1.90
CA PHE A 378 -17.53 2.98 2.37
C PHE A 378 -16.48 2.92 1.25
N SER A 379 -16.82 2.35 0.09
CA SER A 379 -15.89 2.23 -1.05
C SER A 379 -15.40 3.60 -1.51
N ASN A 380 -16.32 4.57 -1.60
CA ASN A 380 -15.98 5.91 -2.06
C ASN A 380 -15.21 6.72 -1.01
N ALA A 381 -15.68 6.76 0.24
CA ALA A 381 -15.10 7.59 1.28
C ALA A 381 -13.71 7.10 1.72
N THR A 382 -13.50 5.78 1.77
CA THR A 382 -12.26 5.18 2.28
C THR A 382 -11.19 5.05 1.19
N PHE A 383 -11.57 4.76 -0.06
CA PHE A 383 -10.60 4.38 -1.10
C PHE A 383 -10.66 5.26 -2.34
N ALA A 384 -11.81 5.33 -3.03
CA ALA A 384 -11.88 6.01 -4.33
C ALA A 384 -11.63 7.53 -4.22
N CYS A 385 -12.25 8.20 -3.24
CA CYS A 385 -12.10 9.64 -3.07
C CYS A 385 -10.71 10.06 -2.56
N PRO A 386 -10.08 9.34 -1.61
CA PRO A 386 -8.69 9.61 -1.24
C PRO A 386 -7.72 9.43 -2.41
N ALA A 387 -7.87 8.38 -3.22
CA ALA A 387 -7.07 8.20 -4.44
C ALA A 387 -7.30 9.36 -5.44
N ALA A 388 -8.57 9.75 -5.66
CA ALA A 388 -8.92 10.89 -6.52
C ALA A 388 -8.28 12.21 -6.04
N SER A 389 -8.40 12.48 -4.74
CA SER A 389 -7.81 13.65 -4.10
C SER A 389 -6.30 13.67 -4.28
N ARG A 390 -5.63 12.54 -4.05
CA ARG A 390 -4.17 12.44 -4.20
C ARG A 390 -3.70 12.66 -5.64
N ALA A 391 -4.43 12.14 -6.64
CA ALA A 391 -4.15 12.43 -8.05
C ALA A 391 -4.31 13.91 -8.39
N ASN A 392 -5.37 14.55 -7.87
CA ASN A 392 -5.58 15.98 -8.05
C ASN A 392 -4.47 16.83 -7.42
N VAL A 393 -3.92 16.40 -6.26
CA VAL A 393 -2.76 17.04 -5.62
C VAL A 393 -1.53 16.97 -6.52
N SER A 394 -1.19 15.79 -7.06
CA SER A 394 -0.06 15.65 -8.01
C SER A 394 -0.27 16.50 -9.27
N TYR A 395 -1.47 16.43 -9.87
CA TYR A 395 -1.83 17.21 -11.06
C TYR A 395 -1.72 18.72 -10.83
N GLY A 396 -2.23 19.20 -9.69
CA GLY A 396 -2.22 20.61 -9.30
C GLY A 396 -0.82 21.15 -9.04
N ALA A 397 0.08 20.32 -8.52
CA ALA A 397 1.50 20.63 -8.34
C ALA A 397 2.31 20.51 -9.65
N GLY A 398 1.74 19.93 -10.71
CA GLY A 398 2.44 19.69 -11.98
C GLY A 398 3.36 18.47 -11.97
N ALA A 399 3.28 17.61 -10.95
CA ALA A 399 4.01 16.34 -10.91
C ALA A 399 3.40 15.34 -11.92
N PRO A 400 4.21 14.55 -12.66
CA PRO A 400 3.69 13.51 -13.54
C PRO A 400 2.84 12.50 -12.77
N VAL A 401 1.59 12.32 -13.19
CA VAL A 401 0.67 11.39 -12.56
C VAL A 401 -0.14 10.63 -13.60
N TRP A 402 -0.27 9.32 -13.41
CA TRP A 402 -1.20 8.46 -14.14
C TRP A 402 -2.23 7.92 -13.16
N ARG A 403 -3.48 7.81 -13.61
CA ARG A 403 -4.55 7.31 -12.75
C ARG A 403 -5.29 6.16 -13.39
N TYR A 404 -5.41 5.05 -12.68
CA TYR A 404 -6.18 3.89 -13.12
C TYR A 404 -7.40 3.63 -12.22
N ARG A 405 -8.35 2.87 -12.76
CA ARG A 405 -9.41 2.19 -12.02
C ARG A 405 -9.51 0.75 -12.52
N TRP A 406 -9.49 -0.21 -11.61
CA TRP A 406 -9.49 -1.64 -11.91
C TRP A 406 -10.91 -2.21 -11.93
N PHE A 407 -11.27 -2.90 -13.02
CA PHE A 407 -12.59 -3.50 -13.23
C PHE A 407 -12.53 -5.02 -13.35
N GLY A 408 -11.38 -5.64 -13.09
CA GLY A 408 -11.22 -7.08 -13.29
C GLY A 408 -12.13 -7.86 -12.36
N ASN A 409 -12.96 -8.70 -12.95
CA ASN A 409 -13.90 -9.55 -12.24
C ASN A 409 -14.05 -10.87 -13.00
N PHE A 410 -13.14 -11.79 -12.71
CA PHE A 410 -13.00 -13.07 -13.41
C PHE A 410 -13.49 -14.23 -12.53
N PRO A 411 -13.99 -15.33 -13.12
CA PRO A 411 -14.55 -16.46 -12.37
C PRO A 411 -13.65 -17.02 -11.26
N ASP A 412 -12.34 -17.04 -11.48
CA ASP A 412 -11.28 -17.52 -10.60
C ASP A 412 -10.83 -16.47 -9.55
N THR A 413 -11.36 -15.25 -9.60
CA THR A 413 -11.03 -14.20 -8.63
C THR A 413 -12.17 -13.91 -7.65
N ARG A 414 -13.41 -14.27 -8.02
CA ARG A 414 -14.63 -13.95 -7.27
C ARG A 414 -14.68 -14.62 -5.92
N LEU A 415 -14.92 -13.82 -4.87
CA LEU A 415 -15.11 -14.30 -3.51
C LEU A 415 -16.49 -14.95 -3.32
N TYR A 416 -17.52 -14.41 -3.98
CA TYR A 416 -18.91 -14.86 -3.99
C TYR A 416 -19.59 -14.36 -5.28
N THR A 417 -20.67 -15.01 -5.72
CA THR A 417 -21.20 -14.86 -7.09
C THR A 417 -22.60 -14.26 -7.22
N ASP A 418 -23.35 -14.09 -6.13
CA ASP A 418 -24.72 -13.54 -6.17
C ASP A 418 -25.05 -12.71 -4.92
N PRO A 419 -25.10 -11.35 -5.03
CA PRO A 419 -24.50 -10.57 -6.11
C PRO A 419 -22.98 -10.76 -6.12
N ASP A 420 -22.35 -10.60 -7.28
CA ASP A 420 -20.92 -10.87 -7.46
C ASP A 420 -20.01 -9.94 -6.63
N SER A 421 -18.91 -10.48 -6.09
CA SER A 421 -17.92 -9.73 -5.28
C SER A 421 -17.15 -8.63 -6.02
N GLY A 422 -17.31 -8.53 -7.35
CA GLY A 422 -16.77 -7.47 -8.18
C GLY A 422 -15.24 -7.41 -8.20
N ALA A 423 -14.73 -6.27 -8.66
CA ALA A 423 -13.32 -5.89 -8.48
C ALA A 423 -13.13 -5.40 -7.03
N TYR A 424 -13.01 -6.34 -6.09
CA TYR A 424 -12.86 -6.06 -4.66
C TYR A 424 -11.49 -5.52 -4.29
N HIS A 425 -11.37 -4.91 -3.12
CA HIS A 425 -10.11 -4.37 -2.59
C HIS A 425 -8.96 -5.39 -2.59
N GLY A 426 -7.90 -5.14 -3.35
CA GLY A 426 -6.74 -6.03 -3.48
C GLY A 426 -6.86 -7.10 -4.57
N SER A 427 -7.99 -7.19 -5.29
CA SER A 427 -8.19 -8.16 -6.38
C SER A 427 -7.25 -7.98 -7.59
N GLU A 428 -6.56 -6.85 -7.68
CA GLU A 428 -5.58 -6.54 -8.72
C GLU A 428 -4.19 -7.14 -8.42
N MET A 429 -3.90 -7.47 -7.15
CA MET A 429 -2.57 -7.92 -6.73
C MET A 429 -2.11 -9.22 -7.39
N PRO A 430 -2.94 -10.27 -7.51
CA PRO A 430 -2.53 -11.49 -8.19
C PRO A 430 -2.13 -11.25 -9.66
N PHE A 431 -2.70 -10.23 -10.31
CA PHE A 431 -2.40 -9.88 -11.71
C PHE A 431 -1.05 -9.18 -11.85
N ILE A 432 -0.66 -8.38 -10.86
CA ILE A 432 0.65 -7.71 -10.83
C ILE A 432 1.75 -8.75 -10.58
N PHE A 433 1.55 -9.64 -9.61
CA PHE A 433 2.56 -10.63 -9.21
C PHE A 433 2.55 -11.94 -10.04
N ASP A 434 1.51 -12.17 -10.86
CA ASP A 434 1.26 -13.44 -11.58
C ASP A 434 1.05 -14.62 -10.61
N THR A 435 0.25 -14.38 -9.56
CA THR A 435 0.02 -15.30 -8.43
C THR A 435 -1.45 -15.69 -8.26
N GLN A 436 -2.25 -15.64 -9.34
CA GLN A 436 -3.63 -16.13 -9.32
C GLN A 436 -3.69 -17.56 -8.78
N ASN A 437 -4.66 -17.82 -7.89
CA ASN A 437 -4.86 -19.14 -7.34
C ASN A 437 -5.30 -20.11 -8.46
N ALA A 438 -4.90 -21.36 -8.31
CA ALA A 438 -5.32 -22.43 -9.19
C ALA A 438 -5.45 -23.70 -8.37
N GLY A 439 -6.50 -24.48 -8.60
CA GLY A 439 -6.78 -25.65 -7.78
C GLY A 439 -8.13 -26.28 -8.06
N GLU A 440 -8.45 -27.32 -7.31
CA GLU A 440 -9.75 -27.97 -7.37
C GLU A 440 -10.85 -26.98 -6.97
N GLY A 441 -11.89 -26.86 -7.81
CA GLY A 441 -13.01 -25.94 -7.56
C GLY A 441 -12.74 -24.47 -7.89
N ILE A 442 -11.53 -24.14 -8.38
CA ILE A 442 -11.21 -22.80 -8.90
C ILE A 442 -11.23 -22.86 -10.43
N PRO A 443 -12.03 -22.03 -11.11
CA PRO A 443 -12.04 -21.95 -12.57
C PRO A 443 -10.65 -21.69 -13.17
N ALA A 444 -10.41 -22.18 -14.39
CA ALA A 444 -9.20 -21.86 -15.12
C ALA A 444 -9.21 -20.41 -15.62
N LEU A 445 -8.02 -19.81 -15.73
CA LEU A 445 -7.84 -18.46 -16.26
C LEU A 445 -8.45 -18.33 -17.67
N THR A 446 -9.13 -17.22 -17.93
CA THR A 446 -9.68 -16.94 -19.26
C THR A 446 -8.62 -16.33 -20.19
N GLU A 447 -8.80 -16.40 -21.52
CA GLU A 447 -7.85 -15.78 -22.46
C GLU A 447 -7.73 -14.27 -22.27
N ALA A 448 -8.85 -13.60 -22.01
CA ALA A 448 -8.89 -12.17 -21.72
C ALA A 448 -8.09 -11.84 -20.46
N GLU A 449 -8.26 -12.66 -19.43
CA GLU A 449 -7.55 -12.53 -18.16
C GLU A 449 -6.04 -12.67 -18.34
N VAL A 450 -5.57 -13.71 -19.05
CA VAL A 450 -4.13 -13.89 -19.34
C VAL A 450 -3.55 -12.68 -20.08
N SER A 451 -4.29 -12.15 -21.06
CA SER A 451 -3.88 -10.95 -21.80
C SER A 451 -3.80 -9.71 -20.90
N ILE A 452 -4.78 -9.54 -20.01
CA ILE A 452 -4.84 -8.43 -19.05
C ILE A 452 -3.73 -8.53 -18.01
N THR A 453 -3.46 -9.73 -17.47
CA THR A 453 -2.36 -10.00 -16.52
C THR A 453 -1.03 -9.55 -17.12
N SER A 454 -0.72 -9.99 -18.35
CA SER A 454 0.52 -9.57 -19.02
C SER A 454 0.58 -8.06 -19.27
N TYR A 455 -0.53 -7.45 -19.65
CA TYR A 455 -0.59 -6.00 -19.90
C TYR A 455 -0.46 -5.17 -18.62
N MET A 456 -1.08 -5.58 -17.52
CA MET A 456 -1.02 -4.86 -16.26
C MET A 456 0.38 -4.95 -15.67
N ARG A 457 0.91 -6.17 -15.56
CA ARG A 457 2.26 -6.41 -15.06
C ARG A 457 3.32 -5.59 -15.80
N LYS A 458 3.28 -5.62 -17.14
CA LYS A 458 4.23 -4.86 -17.96
C LYS A 458 4.06 -3.34 -17.83
N ALA A 459 2.86 -2.84 -17.53
CA ALA A 459 2.66 -1.42 -17.25
C ALA A 459 3.39 -1.02 -15.95
N TRP A 460 3.21 -1.79 -14.88
CA TRP A 460 3.86 -1.54 -13.59
C TRP A 460 5.38 -1.54 -13.71
N THR A 461 5.95 -2.52 -14.42
CA THR A 461 7.40 -2.62 -14.58
C THR A 461 7.94 -1.61 -15.59
N THR A 462 7.18 -1.24 -16.62
CA THR A 462 7.55 -0.13 -17.52
C THR A 462 7.62 1.18 -16.73
N PHE A 463 6.65 1.44 -15.86
CA PHE A 463 6.69 2.59 -14.95
C PHE A 463 7.91 2.51 -14.03
N ALA A 464 8.20 1.36 -13.42
CA ALA A 464 9.39 1.22 -12.56
C ALA A 464 10.72 1.45 -13.31
N LYS A 465 10.79 1.06 -14.59
CA LYS A 465 12.01 1.20 -15.42
C LYS A 465 12.23 2.61 -15.95
N THR A 466 11.14 3.32 -16.25
CA THR A 466 11.19 4.57 -17.04
C THR A 466 10.59 5.78 -16.32
N HIS A 467 9.77 5.55 -15.30
CA HIS A 467 8.93 6.52 -14.60
C HIS A 467 7.97 7.28 -15.53
N ASP A 468 7.62 6.67 -16.67
CA ASP A 468 6.75 7.24 -17.70
C ASP A 468 5.93 6.14 -18.41
N LEU A 469 4.63 6.36 -18.56
CA LEU A 469 3.73 5.46 -19.28
C LEU A 469 3.19 6.05 -20.60
N SER A 470 3.62 7.25 -20.98
CA SER A 470 3.13 7.99 -22.15
C SER A 470 3.37 7.27 -23.47
N ASN A 471 4.28 6.30 -23.51
CA ASN A 471 4.58 5.45 -24.68
C ASN A 471 4.17 3.98 -24.48
N TYR A 472 3.55 3.64 -23.35
CA TYR A 472 3.16 2.26 -23.04
C TYR A 472 1.83 1.86 -23.73
N GLY A 473 1.80 0.71 -24.41
CA GLY A 473 0.57 0.12 -24.96
C GLY A 473 0.14 0.59 -26.36
N GLY A 474 1.06 1.15 -27.17
CA GLY A 474 0.77 1.64 -28.51
C GLY A 474 0.26 0.57 -29.49
N GLY A 475 -1.06 0.49 -29.67
CA GLY A 475 -1.71 -0.26 -30.76
C GLY A 475 -3.24 -0.19 -30.75
N GLY A 476 -3.83 0.51 -31.74
CA GLY A 476 -5.12 0.08 -32.32
C GLY A 476 -6.38 0.96 -32.20
N GLY A 477 -6.33 2.18 -31.67
CA GLY A 477 -7.48 3.11 -31.70
C GLY A 477 -7.02 4.54 -32.01
N ALA A 478 -7.76 5.27 -32.84
CA ALA A 478 -7.36 6.57 -33.40
C ALA A 478 -6.85 7.55 -32.33
N GLY A 479 -5.52 7.62 -32.18
CA GLY A 479 -4.84 8.42 -31.15
C GLY A 479 -3.38 8.06 -30.89
N GLY A 480 -2.97 6.79 -31.08
CA GLY A 480 -1.54 6.39 -31.17
C GLY A 480 -0.60 6.72 -30.00
N GLY A 481 -1.08 7.20 -28.86
CA GLY A 481 -0.28 7.47 -27.65
C GLY A 481 -0.46 6.40 -26.59
N GLY A 482 0.51 6.24 -25.69
CA GLY A 482 0.42 5.35 -24.53
C GLY A 482 -0.53 5.86 -23.46
N TRP A 483 -0.27 5.58 -22.18
CA TRP A 483 -1.16 6.04 -21.11
C TRP A 483 -1.06 7.56 -20.95
N PRO A 484 -2.19 8.29 -21.02
CA PRO A 484 -2.16 9.73 -20.85
C PRO A 484 -1.84 10.09 -19.40
N LEU A 485 -1.07 11.17 -19.22
CA LEU A 485 -1.01 11.86 -17.94
C LEU A 485 -2.43 12.22 -17.49
N PHE A 486 -2.70 12.05 -16.20
CA PHE A 486 -3.98 12.36 -15.61
C PHE A 486 -4.28 13.87 -15.70
N ASP A 487 -5.44 14.19 -16.24
CA ASP A 487 -6.05 15.51 -16.31
C ASP A 487 -7.53 15.35 -15.94
N PRO A 488 -7.98 15.87 -14.78
CA PRO A 488 -9.34 15.65 -14.29
C PRO A 488 -10.42 16.28 -15.18
N TYR A 489 -10.03 17.07 -16.19
CA TYR A 489 -10.92 17.73 -17.15
C TYR A 489 -10.93 17.06 -18.53
N LYS A 490 -10.24 15.91 -18.69
CA LYS A 490 -10.16 15.15 -19.94
C LYS A 490 -10.39 13.66 -19.69
N ALA A 491 -10.56 12.91 -20.78
CA ALA A 491 -10.66 11.46 -20.75
C ALA A 491 -9.26 10.83 -20.57
N THR A 492 -8.76 10.83 -19.33
CA THR A 492 -7.41 10.33 -19.01
C THR A 492 -7.39 9.29 -17.88
N LEU A 493 -8.54 8.95 -17.27
CA LEU A 493 -8.60 7.83 -16.32
C LEU A 493 -8.49 6.53 -17.09
N ILE A 494 -7.48 5.71 -16.78
CA ILE A 494 -7.27 4.39 -17.37
C ILE A 494 -8.23 3.38 -16.74
N ARG A 495 -9.08 2.72 -17.53
CA ARG A 495 -9.98 1.66 -17.04
C ARG A 495 -9.38 0.29 -17.37
N LEU A 496 -8.68 -0.30 -16.41
CA LEU A 496 -8.04 -1.59 -16.58
C LEU A 496 -9.08 -2.71 -16.48
N ALA A 497 -8.96 -3.72 -17.35
CA ALA A 497 -9.87 -4.86 -17.45
C ALA A 497 -11.36 -4.50 -17.71
N TYR A 498 -11.65 -3.26 -18.12
CA TYR A 498 -13.01 -2.82 -18.38
C TYR A 498 -13.62 -3.63 -19.53
N ASN A 499 -14.78 -4.23 -19.29
CA ASN A 499 -15.44 -5.17 -20.20
C ASN A 499 -14.55 -6.35 -20.64
N ASN A 500 -13.61 -6.78 -19.79
CA ASN A 500 -12.63 -7.82 -20.09
C ASN A 500 -11.76 -7.52 -21.32
N VAL A 501 -11.48 -6.23 -21.58
CA VAL A 501 -10.64 -5.79 -22.70
C VAL A 501 -9.27 -5.33 -22.20
N THR A 502 -8.22 -5.84 -22.82
CA THR A 502 -6.83 -5.39 -22.64
C THR A 502 -6.62 -4.01 -23.25
N GLY A 503 -5.96 -3.10 -22.52
CA GLY A 503 -5.65 -1.75 -22.99
C GLY A 503 -6.04 -0.68 -21.98
N PRO A 504 -5.74 0.60 -22.26
CA PRO A 504 -5.94 1.66 -21.28
C PRO A 504 -7.41 2.10 -21.13
N ASN A 505 -8.27 1.82 -22.12
CA ASN A 505 -9.71 2.11 -22.14
C ASN A 505 -10.09 3.44 -21.44
N VAL A 506 -9.55 4.56 -21.92
CA VAL A 506 -9.60 5.83 -21.19
C VAL A 506 -11.04 6.38 -21.05
N ALA A 507 -11.30 7.07 -19.94
CA ALA A 507 -12.56 7.75 -19.65
C ALA A 507 -12.34 9.03 -18.84
N HIS A 508 -13.38 9.88 -18.79
CA HIS A 508 -13.36 11.06 -17.92
C HIS A 508 -13.53 10.61 -16.47
N SER A 509 -12.65 11.05 -15.57
CA SER A 509 -12.64 10.54 -14.19
C SER A 509 -13.91 10.92 -13.41
N MET A 510 -14.50 12.07 -13.71
CA MET A 510 -15.79 12.52 -13.15
C MET A 510 -16.96 11.54 -13.30
N ILE A 511 -16.90 10.56 -14.22
CA ILE A 511 -17.91 9.48 -14.29
C ILE A 511 -17.95 8.69 -12.97
N TYR A 512 -16.80 8.56 -12.31
CA TYR A 512 -16.63 7.82 -11.07
C TYR A 512 -16.42 8.75 -9.87
N ASP A 513 -15.76 9.89 -10.08
CA ASP A 513 -15.38 10.82 -9.00
C ASP A 513 -16.43 11.87 -8.67
N ALA A 514 -17.58 11.90 -9.36
CA ALA A 514 -18.62 12.90 -9.11
C ALA A 514 -19.04 12.93 -7.63
N TYR A 515 -19.05 11.75 -6.98
CA TYR A 515 -19.31 11.60 -5.55
C TYR A 515 -18.26 12.32 -4.68
N CYS A 516 -17.00 12.32 -5.11
CA CYS A 516 -15.88 12.85 -4.33
C CYS A 516 -15.82 14.37 -4.33
N ASN A 517 -16.39 15.03 -5.35
CA ASN A 517 -16.37 16.50 -5.47
C ASN A 517 -17.20 17.20 -4.37
N ALA A 518 -18.09 16.47 -3.69
CA ALA A 518 -18.76 16.94 -2.48
C ALA A 518 -17.85 16.96 -1.23
N THR A 519 -16.71 16.25 -1.27
CA THR A 519 -15.85 15.97 -0.11
C THR A 519 -14.41 16.48 -0.27
N TYR A 520 -13.87 16.53 -1.49
CA TYR A 520 -12.48 16.90 -1.78
C TYR A 520 -12.36 17.72 -3.08
N PRO A 521 -12.23 19.06 -3.01
CA PRO A 521 -12.22 19.90 -4.22
C PRO A 521 -10.92 19.77 -5.02
N VAL A 522 -11.04 19.74 -6.35
CA VAL A 522 -9.91 19.81 -7.30
C VAL A 522 -9.20 21.15 -7.14
N ALA A 523 -7.91 21.14 -6.78
CA ALA A 523 -7.11 22.35 -6.79
C ALA A 523 -6.86 22.79 -8.25
N GLN A 524 -7.24 24.02 -8.60
CA GLN A 524 -6.86 24.59 -9.90
C GLN A 524 -5.32 24.72 -9.96
N ARG A 525 -4.70 24.30 -11.07
CA ARG A 525 -3.26 24.46 -11.32
C ARG A 525 -2.88 25.91 -11.02
N SER A 526 -1.86 26.11 -10.18
CA SER A 526 -1.31 27.42 -9.86
C SER A 526 -0.51 27.98 -11.05
N GLY A 527 -1.21 28.34 -12.12
CA GLY A 527 -0.65 29.06 -13.24
C GLY A 527 -0.44 30.53 -12.89
N LYS A 528 0.82 30.97 -12.80
CA LYS A 528 1.17 32.36 -13.10
C LYS A 528 0.72 32.67 -14.55
N GLY A 529 -0.26 33.57 -14.68
CA GLY A 529 -0.82 34.09 -15.94
C GLY A 529 -2.06 33.32 -16.39
N ASN A 530 -3.26 33.88 -16.59
CA ASN A 530 -3.66 35.24 -16.91
C ASN A 530 -5.12 35.46 -16.43
N ASN A 531 -5.42 36.65 -15.91
CA ASN A 531 -6.81 37.11 -15.73
C ASN A 531 -7.54 37.11 -17.07
N SER A 532 -8.63 36.34 -17.19
CA SER A 532 -9.87 36.75 -17.90
C SER A 532 -10.86 35.59 -18.02
N ALA A 533 -11.80 35.50 -17.07
CA ALA A 533 -13.18 35.12 -17.33
C ALA A 533 -14.02 35.59 -16.14
N ALA A 534 -14.25 36.90 -16.10
CA ALA A 534 -15.30 37.46 -15.29
C ALA A 534 -16.63 36.87 -15.76
N ALA A 535 -17.38 36.26 -14.84
CA ALA A 535 -18.77 35.90 -15.07
C ALA A 535 -19.57 37.19 -15.30
N SER A 536 -19.80 37.54 -16.57
CA SER A 536 -20.80 38.53 -16.95
C SER A 536 -22.16 37.86 -16.94
N SER A 537 -23.03 38.32 -16.05
CA SER A 537 -24.46 38.08 -16.04
C SER A 537 -25.08 38.51 -17.38
N GLY A 538 -25.53 37.53 -18.17
CA GLY A 538 -26.27 37.74 -19.40
C GLY A 538 -27.59 36.96 -19.36
N SER A 539 -28.69 37.69 -19.15
CA SER A 539 -30.06 37.21 -19.27
C SER A 539 -30.37 36.71 -20.69
N GLY A 540 -30.86 35.47 -20.84
CA GLY A 540 -31.28 34.95 -22.15
C GLY A 540 -31.93 33.57 -22.07
N SER A 541 -33.26 33.56 -21.86
CA SER A 541 -34.28 32.56 -22.21
C SER A 541 -33.89 31.09 -22.50
N GLN A 542 -34.37 30.17 -21.66
CA GLN A 542 -34.66 28.78 -22.03
C GLN A 542 -36.11 28.61 -22.51
N PRO A 543 -36.36 27.64 -23.41
CA PRO A 543 -37.55 26.79 -23.35
C PRO A 543 -37.13 25.31 -23.34
N GLY A 544 -37.74 24.37 -22.63
CA GLY A 544 -38.82 24.33 -21.66
C GLY A 544 -38.90 22.87 -21.22
N HIS A 545 -38.76 22.59 -19.93
CA HIS A 545 -38.99 21.27 -19.35
C HIS A 545 -40.36 21.25 -18.68
N VAL A 546 -41.23 20.37 -19.18
CA VAL A 546 -42.50 20.02 -18.56
C VAL A 546 -42.20 19.22 -17.30
N GLY A 547 -42.64 19.74 -16.16
CA GLY A 547 -42.52 19.07 -14.87
C GLY A 547 -43.65 18.07 -14.63
N LEU A 548 -43.36 17.09 -13.77
CA LEU A 548 -44.37 16.46 -12.92
C LEU A 548 -43.87 16.48 -11.48
N SER A 549 -44.57 17.28 -10.71
CA SER A 549 -44.52 17.49 -9.28
C SER A 549 -44.99 16.27 -8.50
N GLY A 550 -44.34 15.98 -7.36
CA GLY A 550 -44.96 15.17 -6.30
C GLY A 550 -43.97 14.59 -5.30
N ALA A 551 -43.61 15.35 -4.27
CA ALA A 551 -43.38 14.91 -2.88
C ALA A 551 -42.51 15.93 -2.11
N VAL A 552 -43.13 17.01 -1.64
CA VAL A 552 -42.63 17.79 -0.50
C VAL A 552 -43.80 17.87 0.47
N ALA A 553 -43.81 17.00 1.47
CA ALA A 553 -44.48 17.18 2.75
C ALA A 553 -44.22 15.95 3.62
N PHE A 554 -43.33 16.08 4.61
CA PHE A 554 -43.47 15.55 5.98
C PHE A 554 -42.11 15.68 6.68
N ALA A 555 -41.81 16.88 7.16
CA ALA A 555 -40.77 17.10 8.16
C ALA A 555 -41.27 18.19 9.10
N ARG A 556 -42.13 17.80 10.04
CA ARG A 556 -42.41 18.51 11.29
C ARG A 556 -43.16 17.56 12.23
N ASP A 557 -42.66 17.52 13.46
CA ASP A 557 -43.20 16.84 14.64
C ASP A 557 -43.09 15.32 14.72
N VAL A 558 -41.93 14.83 15.21
CA VAL A 558 -41.89 14.03 16.45
C VAL A 558 -40.62 14.42 17.21
N GLY A 559 -40.78 14.91 18.43
CA GLY A 559 -39.69 15.27 19.31
C GLY A 559 -39.06 14.07 20.03
N GLY A 560 -37.84 14.31 20.53
CA GLY A 560 -37.41 13.80 21.82
C GLY A 560 -36.83 12.38 21.86
N VAL A 561 -35.49 12.33 21.97
CA VAL A 561 -34.72 11.32 22.72
C VAL A 561 -34.79 9.89 22.19
N ALA A 562 -33.87 9.53 21.28
CA ALA A 562 -33.16 8.24 21.16
C ALA A 562 -32.70 8.00 19.70
N ALA A 563 -31.63 8.66 19.25
CA ALA A 563 -31.00 8.33 17.96
C ALA A 563 -29.50 8.67 17.87
N VAL A 564 -28.82 8.94 19.00
CA VAL A 564 -27.40 9.40 18.99
C VAL A 564 -26.47 8.48 19.81
N SER A 565 -26.89 7.26 20.13
CA SER A 565 -26.14 6.41 21.08
C SER A 565 -25.94 4.95 20.65
N LEU A 566 -26.01 4.65 19.34
CA LEU A 566 -25.71 3.30 18.82
C LEU A 566 -24.72 3.28 17.64
N LEU A 567 -24.08 4.40 17.32
CA LEU A 567 -23.11 4.50 16.20
C LEU A 567 -21.62 4.47 16.61
N SER A 568 -21.30 4.18 17.88
CA SER A 568 -19.93 4.27 18.40
C SER A 568 -19.30 2.92 18.81
N ALA A 569 -19.81 1.78 18.35
CA ALA A 569 -19.33 0.47 18.83
C ALA A 569 -19.04 -0.61 17.77
N VAL A 570 -19.14 -0.34 16.47
CA VAL A 570 -18.91 -1.40 15.43
C VAL A 570 -17.94 -0.97 14.30
N VAL A 571 -17.41 0.26 14.35
CA VAL A 571 -16.39 0.74 13.39
C VAL A 571 -14.95 0.35 13.79
N ALA A 572 -14.75 -0.20 15.00
CA ALA A 572 -13.43 -0.40 15.59
C ALA A 572 -12.68 -1.68 15.17
N VAL A 573 -13.30 -2.59 14.43
CA VAL A 573 -12.68 -3.90 14.13
C VAL A 573 -11.92 -3.91 12.80
N TRP A 574 -12.17 -2.95 11.89
CA TRP A 574 -11.62 -3.00 10.52
C TRP A 574 -11.16 -1.67 9.92
N LEU A 575 -11.29 -0.54 10.63
CA LEU A 575 -10.91 0.79 10.12
C LEU A 575 -10.24 1.70 11.16
N ILE A 576 -9.68 1.15 12.24
CA ILE A 576 -8.78 1.88 13.15
C ILE A 576 -7.43 1.18 13.20
#